data_AF-A0A660UR42-F1
#
_entry.id   AF-A0A660UR42-F1
#
_cell.length_a   1.000
_cell.length_b   1.000
_cell.length_c   1.000
_cell.angle_alpha   90.00
_cell.angle_beta   90.00
_cell.angle_gamma   90.00
#
_symmetry.space_group_name_H-M   'P 1'
#
loop_
_entity.id
_entity.type
_entity.pdbx_description
1 polymer ?
#
loop_
_entity_poly.entity_id
_entity_poly.type
_entity_poly.pdbx_seq_one_letter_code
_entity_poly.pdbx_strand_id
1 'polypeptide(L)'
;MSNTRRKTQKRANGFVMVMTLFVMVMLATLLIGNLNLEMVDLCLVKNRQQSLRAYYIAEAGIADAIDQIQRDGTLATTEWETDFPSSPDKYSIVVTQGGITVVNSTGLAATANFSRELEVEMRVSGSGPYDVTITQWKEVIQ
;
A
#
# COMPACT_ATOMS: atom_id res chain seq x y z
N MET A 1 62.61 -52.12 -22.64
CA MET A 1 62.50 -50.74 -22.12
C MET A 1 61.05 -50.31 -22.20
N SER A 2 60.44 -50.01 -21.06
CA SER A 2 58.99 -49.86 -20.88
C SER A 2 58.47 -48.52 -21.42
N ASN A 3 57.36 -48.58 -22.14
CA ASN A 3 56.69 -47.42 -22.73
C ASN A 3 55.28 -47.33 -22.14
N THR A 4 55.15 -46.67 -20.97
CA THR A 4 53.87 -46.55 -20.26
C THR A 4 53.72 -45.18 -19.64
N ARG A 5 53.61 -44.13 -20.48
CA ARG A 5 53.14 -42.82 -20.04
C ARG A 5 52.30 -42.19 -21.15
N ARG A 6 50.97 -42.38 -21.11
CA ARG A 6 49.94 -41.53 -21.76
C ARG A 6 48.55 -42.19 -21.70
N LYS A 7 47.95 -42.32 -20.51
CA LYS A 7 46.50 -42.65 -20.42
C LYS A 7 45.73 -41.86 -19.34
N THR A 8 46.37 -40.98 -18.58
CA THR A 8 45.72 -40.26 -17.47
C THR A 8 45.15 -38.88 -17.85
N GLN A 9 45.51 -38.31 -19.00
CA GLN A 9 45.14 -36.92 -19.32
C GLN A 9 43.73 -36.74 -19.92
N LYS A 10 43.13 -37.77 -20.54
CA LYS A 10 41.79 -37.65 -21.17
C LYS A 10 40.61 -37.70 -20.17
N ARG A 11 40.78 -38.25 -18.96
CA ARG A 11 39.70 -38.37 -17.97
C ARG A 11 39.46 -37.09 -17.15
N ALA A 12 40.48 -36.27 -16.94
CA ALA A 12 40.35 -35.01 -16.20
C ALA A 12 39.43 -34.01 -16.93
N ASN A 13 39.49 -33.96 -18.27
CA ASN A 13 38.73 -33.00 -19.06
C ASN A 13 37.20 -33.22 -18.98
N GLY A 14 36.75 -34.47 -18.87
CA GLY A 14 35.32 -34.78 -18.69
C GLY A 14 34.81 -34.37 -17.31
N PHE A 15 35.61 -34.58 -16.26
CA PHE A 15 35.25 -34.19 -14.90
C PHE A 15 35.16 -32.67 -14.73
N VAL A 16 36.10 -31.92 -15.32
CA VAL A 16 36.07 -30.44 -15.31
C VAL A 16 34.82 -29.90 -16.01
N MET A 17 34.38 -30.54 -17.10
CA MET A 17 33.15 -30.16 -17.79
C MET A 17 31.91 -30.36 -16.91
N VAL A 18 31.81 -31.50 -16.21
CA VAL A 18 30.68 -31.76 -15.31
C VAL A 18 30.67 -30.78 -14.13
N MET A 19 31.84 -30.49 -13.57
CA MET A 19 31.94 -29.56 -12.44
C MET A 19 31.60 -28.12 -12.84
N THR A 20 32.04 -27.67 -14.01
CA THR A 20 31.68 -26.34 -14.54
C THR A 20 30.20 -26.24 -14.85
N LEU A 21 29.58 -27.28 -15.42
CA LEU A 21 28.14 -27.34 -15.62
C LEU A 21 27.38 -27.25 -14.29
N PHE A 22 27.82 -28.00 -13.28
CA PHE A 22 27.20 -27.97 -11.95
C PHE A 22 27.27 -26.58 -11.32
N VAL A 23 28.43 -25.92 -11.39
CA VAL A 23 28.60 -24.54 -10.91
C VAL A 23 27.74 -23.56 -11.70
N MET A 24 27.65 -23.70 -13.03
CA MET A 24 26.77 -22.87 -13.85
C MET A 24 25.30 -23.02 -13.48
N VAL A 25 24.83 -24.26 -13.25
CA VAL A 25 23.46 -24.54 -12.83
C VAL A 25 23.21 -23.96 -11.44
N MET A 26 24.15 -24.11 -10.50
CA MET A 26 24.03 -23.54 -9.16
C MET A 26 24.01 -22.01 -9.17
N LEU A 27 24.82 -21.36 -10.01
CA LEU A 27 24.78 -19.91 -10.21
C LEU A 27 23.47 -19.48 -10.85
N ALA A 28 22.98 -20.21 -11.85
CA ALA A 28 21.72 -19.91 -12.51
C ALA A 28 20.52 -20.00 -11.54
N THR A 29 20.46 -21.03 -10.70
CA THR A 29 19.38 -21.16 -9.71
C THR A 29 19.44 -20.07 -8.65
N LEU A 30 20.64 -19.66 -8.23
CA LEU A 30 20.82 -18.55 -7.29
C LEU A 30 20.35 -17.22 -7.89
N LEU A 31 20.72 -16.94 -9.14
CA LEU A 31 20.31 -15.73 -9.86
C LEU A 31 18.78 -15.67 -10.05
N ILE A 32 18.17 -16.79 -10.46
CA ILE A 32 16.70 -16.87 -10.60
C ILE A 32 16.02 -16.69 -9.25
N GLY A 33 16.57 -17.27 -8.18
CA GLY A 33 16.07 -17.11 -6.82
C GLY A 33 16.04 -15.64 -6.38
N ASN A 34 17.15 -14.92 -6.59
CA ASN A 34 17.25 -13.50 -6.23
C ASN A 34 16.31 -12.62 -7.06
N LEU A 35 16.22 -12.85 -8.37
CA LEU A 35 15.30 -12.12 -9.25
C LEU A 35 13.83 -12.29 -8.81
N ASN A 36 13.45 -13.51 -8.44
CA ASN A 36 12.10 -13.78 -7.95
C ASN A 36 11.82 -13.04 -6.64
N LEU A 37 12.77 -13.00 -5.71
CA LEU A 37 12.62 -12.25 -4.45
C LEU A 37 12.46 -10.75 -4.71
N GLU A 38 13.31 -10.16 -5.55
CA GLU A 38 13.22 -8.73 -5.90
C GLU A 38 11.89 -8.38 -6.57
N MET A 39 11.37 -9.26 -7.45
CA MET A 39 10.06 -9.05 -8.07
C MET A 39 8.92 -9.10 -7.05
N VAL A 40 8.97 -10.03 -6.09
CA VAL A 40 7.97 -10.12 -5.02
C VAL A 40 7.98 -8.86 -4.17
N ASP A 41 9.17 -8.39 -3.77
CA ASP A 41 9.32 -7.18 -2.97
C ASP A 41 8.79 -5.95 -3.70
N LEU A 42 9.10 -5.81 -5.00
CA LEU A 42 8.58 -4.71 -5.82
C LEU A 42 7.06 -4.70 -5.92
N CYS A 43 6.45 -5.88 -6.10
CA CYS A 43 4.99 -6.00 -6.12
C CYS A 43 4.38 -5.60 -4.77
N LEU A 44 4.99 -6.04 -3.66
CA LEU A 44 4.53 -5.74 -2.31
C LEU A 44 4.65 -4.25 -2.00
N VAL A 45 5.77 -3.62 -2.37
CA VAL A 45 5.98 -2.18 -2.23
C VAL A 45 4.96 -1.38 -3.04
N LYS A 46 4.70 -1.77 -4.30
CA LYS A 46 3.69 -1.10 -5.13
C LYS A 46 2.31 -1.17 -4.49
N ASN A 47 1.89 -2.35 -4.04
CA ASN A 47 0.59 -2.51 -3.37
C ASN A 47 0.50 -1.68 -2.09
N ARG A 48 1.58 -1.66 -1.30
CA ARG A 48 1.64 -0.84 -0.08
C ARG A 48 1.58 0.65 -0.39
N GLN A 49 2.26 1.12 -1.43
CA GLN A 49 2.23 2.52 -1.85
C GLN A 49 0.83 2.95 -2.27
N GLN A 50 0.11 2.12 -3.03
CA GLN A 50 -1.27 2.43 -3.43
C GLN A 50 -2.23 2.42 -2.24
N SER A 51 -2.05 1.48 -1.31
CA SER A 51 -2.81 1.43 -0.06
C SER A 51 -2.58 2.69 0.80
N LEU A 52 -1.33 3.13 0.94
CA LEU A 52 -1.01 4.36 1.67
C LEU A 52 -1.59 5.59 0.97
N ARG A 53 -1.56 5.63 -0.37
CA ARG A 53 -2.17 6.71 -1.13
C ARG A 53 -3.67 6.81 -0.86
N ALA A 54 -4.41 5.70 -0.94
CA ALA A 54 -5.83 5.68 -0.63
C ALA A 54 -6.12 6.12 0.83
N TYR A 55 -5.27 5.71 1.77
CA TYR A 55 -5.34 6.16 3.17
C TYR A 55 -5.19 7.68 3.29
N TYR A 56 -4.18 8.28 2.66
CA TYR A 56 -3.97 9.73 2.70
C TYR A 56 -5.11 10.52 2.04
N ILE A 57 -5.70 9.97 0.99
CA ILE A 57 -6.87 10.59 0.34
C ILE A 57 -8.08 10.56 1.30
N ALA A 58 -8.30 9.45 1.99
CA ALA A 58 -9.36 9.34 3.00
C ALA A 58 -9.12 10.31 4.17
N GLU A 59 -7.87 10.44 4.63
CA GLU A 59 -7.47 11.38 5.69
C GLU A 59 -7.72 12.84 5.28
N ALA A 60 -7.43 13.20 4.02
CA ALA A 60 -7.75 14.52 3.49
C ALA A 60 -9.26 14.78 3.52
N GLY A 61 -10.09 13.78 3.19
CA GLY A 61 -11.54 13.90 3.30
C GLY A 61 -12.03 14.10 4.75
N ILE A 62 -11.39 13.46 5.73
CA ILE A 62 -11.70 13.72 7.15
C ILE A 62 -11.33 15.15 7.53
N ALA A 63 -10.17 15.64 7.09
CA ALA A 63 -9.73 16.99 7.39
C ALA A 63 -10.68 18.05 6.80
N ASP A 64 -11.15 17.83 5.57
CA ASP A 64 -12.14 18.67 4.89
C ASP A 64 -13.47 18.67 5.66
N ALA A 65 -13.95 17.49 6.06
CA ALA A 65 -15.16 17.35 6.87
C ALA A 65 -15.05 18.08 8.23
N ILE A 66 -13.89 17.98 8.89
CA ILE A 66 -13.65 18.68 10.17
C ILE A 66 -13.66 20.19 9.96
N ASP A 67 -13.01 20.72 8.93
CA ASP A 67 -13.02 22.17 8.62
C ASP A 67 -14.44 22.66 8.34
N GLN A 68 -15.23 21.90 7.57
CA GLN A 68 -16.63 22.24 7.31
C GLN A 68 -17.47 22.23 8.59
N ILE A 69 -17.31 21.21 9.44
CA ILE A 69 -18.01 21.12 10.73
C ILE A 69 -17.61 22.26 11.67
N GLN A 70 -16.33 22.68 11.68
CA GLN A 70 -15.88 23.81 12.48
C GLN A 70 -16.51 25.12 12.03
N ARG A 71 -16.68 25.33 10.71
CA ARG A 71 -17.23 26.56 10.15
C ARG A 71 -18.74 26.65 10.26
N ASP A 72 -19.43 25.62 9.78
CA ASP A 72 -20.88 25.65 9.56
C ASP A 72 -21.65 24.84 10.63
N GLY A 73 -20.93 24.06 11.44
CA GLY A 73 -21.51 23.14 12.40
C GLY A 73 -21.88 21.81 11.78
N THR A 74 -22.30 20.88 12.63
CA THR A 74 -22.91 19.64 12.14
C THR A 74 -24.35 19.89 11.72
N LEU A 75 -24.57 19.89 10.41
CA LEU A 75 -25.89 19.73 9.81
C LEU A 75 -26.25 18.24 9.75
N ALA A 76 -27.52 17.93 9.44
CA ALA A 76 -28.06 16.57 9.35
C ALA A 76 -27.18 15.64 8.49
N THR A 77 -27.42 14.32 8.55
CA THR A 77 -26.64 13.33 7.80
C THR A 77 -26.40 13.78 6.36
N THR A 78 -25.14 14.06 6.03
CA THR A 78 -24.73 14.65 4.75
C THR A 78 -23.66 13.76 4.11
N GLU A 79 -23.77 13.58 2.82
CA GLU A 79 -22.81 12.84 2.00
C GLU A 79 -22.36 13.71 0.83
N TRP A 80 -21.06 13.72 0.55
CA TRP A 80 -20.52 14.38 -0.63
C TRP A 80 -19.25 13.70 -1.12
N GLU A 81 -18.98 13.86 -2.41
CA GLU A 81 -17.77 13.39 -3.07
C GLU A 81 -16.97 14.60 -3.57
N THR A 82 -15.65 14.54 -3.48
CA THR A 82 -14.76 15.60 -3.97
C THR A 82 -13.53 15.01 -4.63
N ASP A 83 -13.11 15.65 -5.73
CA ASP A 83 -11.91 15.26 -6.47
C ASP A 83 -10.66 15.68 -5.69
N PHE A 84 -9.70 14.77 -5.57
CA PHE A 84 -8.44 15.07 -4.92
C PHE A 84 -7.59 16.00 -5.81
N PRO A 85 -6.98 17.06 -5.24
CA PRO A 85 -6.27 18.06 -6.04
C PRO A 85 -5.17 17.46 -6.91
N SER A 86 -5.16 17.84 -8.20
CA SER A 86 -4.12 17.46 -9.17
C SER A 86 -3.99 15.95 -9.43
N SER A 87 -5.02 15.15 -9.14
CA SER A 87 -5.05 13.72 -9.46
C SER A 87 -6.45 13.28 -9.92
N PRO A 88 -6.59 12.11 -10.57
CA PRO A 88 -7.90 11.53 -10.87
C PRO A 88 -8.53 10.83 -9.65
N ASP A 89 -7.88 10.92 -8.48
CA ASP A 89 -8.33 10.27 -7.26
C ASP A 89 -9.46 11.08 -6.61
N LYS A 90 -10.23 10.44 -5.74
CA LYS A 90 -11.40 11.06 -5.11
C LYS A 90 -11.56 10.62 -3.69
N TYR A 91 -12.24 11.42 -2.88
CA TYR A 91 -12.74 10.99 -1.58
C TYR A 91 -14.26 11.20 -1.51
N SER A 92 -14.93 10.27 -0.83
CA SER A 92 -16.35 10.38 -0.48
C SER A 92 -16.47 10.45 1.04
N ILE A 93 -17.23 11.40 1.54
CA ILE A 93 -17.44 11.64 2.97
C ILE A 93 -18.91 11.42 3.29
N VAL A 94 -19.16 10.71 4.38
CA VAL A 94 -20.47 10.56 4.99
C VAL A 94 -20.38 11.02 6.44
N VAL A 95 -21.07 12.11 6.75
CA VAL A 95 -21.19 12.63 8.12
C VAL A 95 -22.54 12.18 8.67
N THR A 96 -22.55 11.44 9.77
CA THR A 96 -23.75 11.04 10.49
C THR A 96 -23.82 11.75 11.83
N GLN A 97 -24.88 12.54 12.04
CA GLN A 97 -25.09 13.27 13.28
C GLN A 97 -25.96 12.45 14.25
N GLY A 98 -25.46 12.24 15.46
CA GLY A 98 -26.17 11.61 16.57
C GLY A 98 -25.76 12.23 17.92
N GLY A 99 -25.73 11.44 18.99
CA GLY A 99 -25.13 11.87 20.26
C GLY A 99 -23.60 12.06 20.17
N ILE A 100 -22.98 11.35 19.23
CA ILE A 100 -21.60 11.52 18.77
C ILE A 100 -21.70 11.69 17.24
N THR A 101 -20.92 12.60 16.67
CA THR A 101 -20.83 12.77 15.22
C THR A 101 -19.84 11.76 14.67
N VAL A 102 -20.25 10.98 13.68
CA VAL A 102 -19.40 9.99 13.01
C VAL A 102 -19.13 10.47 11.60
N VAL A 103 -17.86 10.53 11.20
CA VAL A 103 -17.42 10.90 9.87
C VAL A 103 -16.72 9.72 9.24
N ASN A 104 -17.32 9.18 8.19
CA ASN A 104 -16.71 8.15 7.36
C ASN A 104 -16.17 8.79 6.10
N SER A 105 -14.90 8.54 5.80
CA SER A 105 -14.25 9.02 4.59
C SER A 105 -13.66 7.84 3.84
N THR A 106 -14.10 7.67 2.59
CA THR A 106 -13.58 6.67 1.67
C THR A 106 -12.68 7.34 0.65
N GLY A 107 -11.39 7.05 0.71
CA GLY A 107 -10.41 7.50 -0.26
C GLY A 107 -10.24 6.48 -1.39
N LEU A 108 -10.41 6.93 -2.63
CA LEU A 108 -10.28 6.12 -3.84
C LEU A 108 -9.04 6.56 -4.65
N ALA A 109 -8.03 5.69 -4.69
CA ALA A 109 -6.90 5.83 -5.60
C ALA A 109 -7.28 5.26 -6.99
N ALA A 110 -7.85 6.11 -7.85
CA ALA A 110 -8.47 5.71 -9.11
C ALA A 110 -7.52 4.98 -10.07
N THR A 111 -6.23 5.34 -10.05
CA THR A 111 -5.22 4.71 -10.94
C THR A 111 -4.96 3.23 -10.58
N ALA A 112 -5.12 2.87 -9.30
CA ALA A 112 -4.85 1.52 -8.79
C ALA A 112 -6.11 0.75 -8.43
N ASN A 113 -7.29 1.37 -8.58
CA ASN A 113 -8.57 0.86 -8.12
C ASN A 113 -8.50 0.37 -6.66
N PHE A 114 -7.84 1.15 -5.81
CA PHE A 114 -7.62 0.83 -4.41
C PHE A 114 -8.42 1.81 -3.56
N SER A 115 -9.21 1.30 -2.62
CA SER A 115 -9.98 2.12 -1.68
C SER A 115 -9.58 1.85 -0.24
N ARG A 116 -9.69 2.88 0.60
CA ARG A 116 -9.56 2.79 2.05
C ARG A 116 -10.66 3.61 2.69
N GLU A 117 -11.25 3.08 3.75
CA GLU A 117 -12.29 3.75 4.52
C GLU A 117 -11.77 4.04 5.93
N LEU A 118 -11.95 5.28 6.35
CA LEU A 118 -11.61 5.76 7.67
C LEU A 118 -12.87 6.25 8.36
N GLU A 119 -13.05 5.87 9.62
CA GLU A 119 -14.15 6.32 10.47
C GLU A 119 -13.59 7.09 11.67
N VAL A 120 -14.12 8.29 11.85
CA VAL A 120 -13.74 9.19 12.93
C VAL A 120 -14.97 9.60 13.72
N GLU A 121 -14.95 9.28 15.01
CA GLU A 121 -15.96 9.71 15.94
C GLU A 121 -15.50 10.99 16.63
N MET A 122 -16.34 12.01 16.59
CA MET A 122 -16.04 13.33 17.14
C MET A 122 -17.21 13.88 17.94
N ARG A 123 -16.89 14.68 18.95
CA ARG A 123 -17.85 15.52 19.66
C ARG A 123 -17.73 16.94 19.13
N VAL A 124 -18.88 17.50 18.78
CA VAL A 124 -19.01 18.87 18.29
C VAL A 124 -19.74 19.67 19.37
N SER A 125 -19.15 20.78 19.80
CA SER A 125 -19.72 21.62 20.86
C SER A 125 -19.54 23.11 20.58
N GLY A 126 -20.35 23.95 21.23
CA GLY A 126 -20.31 25.40 21.07
C GLY A 126 -21.34 25.96 20.10
N SER A 127 -21.26 27.26 19.84
CA SER A 127 -22.11 28.01 18.93
C SER A 127 -21.26 28.91 18.03
N GLY A 128 -20.66 28.29 17.01
CA GLY A 128 -19.69 28.89 16.08
C GLY A 128 -18.30 29.12 16.69
N PRO A 129 -17.26 29.31 15.84
CA PRO A 129 -16.66 28.13 15.19
C PRO A 129 -16.65 26.94 16.15
N TYR A 130 -17.22 25.82 15.71
CA TYR A 130 -17.49 24.70 16.61
C TYR A 130 -16.22 24.05 17.11
N ASP A 131 -16.16 23.75 18.41
CA ASP A 131 -15.09 22.96 18.98
C ASP A 131 -15.32 21.49 18.62
N VAL A 132 -14.38 20.95 17.85
CA VAL A 132 -14.38 19.54 17.41
C VAL A 132 -13.33 18.79 18.21
N THR A 133 -13.77 17.85 19.04
CA THR A 133 -12.89 16.93 19.78
C THR A 133 -13.00 15.53 19.18
N ILE A 134 -11.89 15.04 18.63
CA ILE A 134 -11.79 13.67 18.14
C ILE A 134 -11.80 12.72 19.34
N THR A 135 -12.77 11.81 19.36
CA THR A 135 -12.92 10.79 20.40
C THR A 135 -12.29 9.47 19.96
N GLN A 136 -12.48 9.10 18.69
CA GLN A 136 -11.96 7.86 18.15
C GLN A 136 -11.57 8.04 16.68
N TRP A 137 -10.48 7.40 16.29
CA TRP A 137 -10.01 7.31 14.92
C TRP A 137 -9.72 5.84 14.61
N LYS A 138 -10.40 5.28 13.61
CA LYS A 138 -10.18 3.89 13.20
C LYS A 138 -10.22 3.76 11.68
N GLU A 139 -9.41 2.84 11.19
CA GLU A 139 -9.55 2.35 9.81
C GLU A 139 -10.64 1.28 9.79
N VAL A 140 -11.58 1.40 8.86
CA VAL A 140 -12.61 0.39 8.62
C VAL A 140 -12.01 -0.64 7.68
N ILE A 141 -11.62 -1.78 8.24
CA ILE A 141 -11.14 -2.92 7.46
C ILE A 141 -12.39 -3.69 7.01
N GLN A 142 -12.68 -3.65 5.71
CA GLN A 142 -13.65 -4.55 5.06
C GLN A 142 -13.03 -5.92 4.80
#